data_AF-A0A429ZNZ1-F1
#
_entry.id   AF-A0A429ZNZ1-F1
#
_cell.length_a   1.000
_cell.length_b   1.000
_cell.length_c   1.000
_cell.angle_alpha   90.00
_cell.angle_beta   90.00
_cell.angle_gamma   90.00
#
_symmetry.space_group_name_H-M   'P 1'
#
loop_
_entity.id
_entity.type
_entity.pdbx_description
1 polymer ?
#
loop_
_entity_poly.entity_id
_entity_poly.type
_entity_poly.pdbx_seq_one_letter_code
_entity_poly.pdbx_strand_id
1 'polypeptide(L)' 'MSKKDNQHSKLLDTYCPKKQTDYEVAETVYFLKNTCKVPYSKIIKRLGISFNTMKRFLTEHEDEIKANQKKEWNKQGKK' A
#
# COMPACT_ATOMS: atom_id res chain seq x y z
N MET A 1 -19.19 -11.85 9.72
CA MET A 1 -18.02 -11.20 9.08
C MET A 1 -18.42 -9.81 8.62
N SER A 2 -17.78 -8.74 9.12
CA SER A 2 -18.17 -7.35 8.81
C SER A 2 -17.92 -7.00 7.34
N LYS A 3 -18.84 -6.26 6.70
CA LYS A 3 -18.75 -5.82 5.28
C LYS A 3 -17.41 -5.16 4.92
N LYS A 4 -16.77 -4.46 5.87
CA LYS A 4 -15.47 -3.79 5.73
C LYS A 4 -14.30 -4.77 5.54
N ASP A 5 -14.37 -5.97 6.13
CA ASP A 5 -13.33 -6.99 5.99
C ASP A 5 -13.28 -7.58 4.58
N ASN A 6 -14.46 -7.67 3.94
CA ASN A 6 -14.58 -8.15 2.57
C ASN A 6 -14.01 -7.14 1.55
N GLN A 7 -14.15 -5.83 1.82
CA GLN A 7 -13.60 -4.78 0.98
C GLN A 7 -12.07 -4.69 1.09
N HIS A 8 -11.51 -4.82 2.29
CA HIS A 8 -10.06 -4.86 2.47
C HIS A 8 -9.41 -6.07 1.79
N SER A 9 -10.05 -7.24 1.85
CA SER A 9 -9.51 -8.44 1.18
C SER A 9 -9.45 -8.28 -0.33
N LYS A 10 -10.50 -7.72 -0.96
CA LYS A 10 -10.49 -7.42 -2.39
C LYS A 10 -9.39 -6.43 -2.78
N LEU A 11 -9.20 -5.36 -2.01
CA LEU A 11 -8.13 -4.38 -2.24
C LEU A 11 -6.75 -5.04 -2.13
N LEU A 12 -6.55 -5.88 -1.12
CA LEU A 12 -5.29 -6.60 -0.95
C LEU A 12 -5.00 -7.57 -2.10
N ASP A 13 -6.01 -8.26 -2.63
CA ASP A 13 -5.85 -9.12 -3.81
C ASP A 13 -5.53 -8.33 -5.10
N THR A 14 -6.06 -7.11 -5.23
CA THR A 14 -5.81 -6.26 -6.40
C THR A 14 -4.43 -5.59 -6.36
N TYR A 15 -3.98 -5.16 -5.18
CA TYR A 15 -2.78 -4.31 -5.05
C TYR A 15 -1.55 -5.04 -4.49
N CYS A 16 -1.67 -6.24 -3.91
CA CYS A 16 -0.53 -7.07 -3.50
C CYS A 16 -0.36 -8.30 -4.41
N PRO A 17 0.20 -8.16 -5.62
CA PRO A 17 0.60 -9.31 -6.43
C PRO A 17 1.72 -10.12 -5.77
N LYS A 18 1.85 -11.41 -6.14
CA LYS A 18 2.82 -12.37 -5.55
C LYS A 18 4.30 -12.01 -5.75
N LYS A 19 4.62 -11.15 -6.72
CA LYS A 19 5.98 -10.65 -6.98
C LYS A 19 5.91 -9.13 -7.07
N GLN A 20 6.57 -8.46 -6.15
CA GLN A 20 6.72 -7.01 -6.12
C GLN A 20 8.17 -6.70 -5.76
N THR A 21 8.68 -5.62 -6.32
CA THR A 21 9.94 -5.01 -5.88
C THR A 21 9.78 -4.30 -4.54
N ASP A 22 10.88 -4.03 -3.85
CA ASP A 22 10.88 -3.33 -2.55
C ASP A 22 10.17 -1.97 -2.65
N TYR A 23 10.38 -1.27 -3.78
CA TYR A 23 9.67 -0.02 -4.11
C TYR A 23 8.16 -0.21 -4.26
N GLU A 24 7.71 -1.18 -5.06
CA GLU A 24 6.28 -1.46 -5.27
C GLU A 24 5.59 -1.87 -3.96
N VAL A 25 6.29 -2.62 -3.11
CA VAL A 25 5.81 -2.95 -1.77
C VAL A 25 5.61 -1.69 -0.93
N ALA A 26 6.59 -0.79 -0.90
CA ALA A 26 6.49 0.47 -0.17
C ALA A 26 5.35 1.35 -0.70
N GLU A 27 5.23 1.50 -2.02
CA GLU A 27 4.17 2.28 -2.67
C GLU A 27 2.79 1.70 -2.34
N THR A 28 2.63 0.38 -2.45
CA THR A 28 1.39 -0.34 -2.14
C THR A 28 0.99 -0.16 -0.68
N VAL A 29 1.95 -0.34 0.23
CA VAL A 29 1.71 -0.17 1.68
C VAL A 29 1.27 1.26 1.97
N TYR A 30 1.95 2.25 1.39
CA TYR A 30 1.63 3.65 1.57
C TYR A 30 0.22 3.98 1.04
N PHE A 31 -0.13 3.49 -0.15
CA PHE A 31 -1.45 3.68 -0.75
C PHE A 31 -2.57 3.04 0.09
N LEU A 32 -2.42 1.75 0.42
CA LEU A 32 -3.43 1.02 1.18
C LEU A 32 -3.64 1.63 2.57
N LYS A 33 -2.57 2.12 3.20
CA LYS A 33 -2.65 2.77 4.52
C LYS A 33 -3.30 4.15 4.45
N ASN A 34 -2.84 5.02 3.55
CA ASN A 34 -3.25 6.42 3.53
C ASN A 34 -4.59 6.63 2.83
N THR A 35 -4.78 5.98 1.68
CA THR A 35 -5.97 6.10 0.82
C THR A 35 -7.06 5.15 1.28
N CYS A 36 -6.77 3.86 1.38
CA CYS A 36 -7.78 2.84 1.69
C CYS A 36 -8.02 2.61 3.18
N LYS A 37 -7.24 3.27 4.06
CA LYS A 37 -7.29 3.13 5.52
C LYS A 37 -7.12 1.68 6.01
N VAL A 38 -6.41 0.84 5.24
CA VAL A 38 -6.11 -0.54 5.62
C VAL A 38 -5.02 -0.55 6.71
N PRO A 39 -5.19 -1.34 7.78
CA PRO A 39 -4.18 -1.43 8.83
C PRO A 39 -2.93 -2.20 8.35
N TYR A 40 -1.75 -1.75 8.79
CA TYR A 40 -0.47 -2.39 8.43
C TYR A 40 -0.45 -3.89 8.70
N SER A 41 -1.05 -4.34 9.81
CA SER A 41 -1.14 -5.77 10.16
C SER A 41 -1.78 -6.64 9.08
N LYS A 42 -2.77 -6.13 8.34
CA LYS A 42 -3.40 -6.86 7.23
C LYS A 42 -2.54 -6.84 5.98
N ILE A 43 -1.90 -5.71 5.71
CA ILE A 43 -1.05 -5.51 4.52
C ILE A 43 0.19 -6.41 4.61
N ILE A 44 0.95 -6.32 5.72
CA ILE A 44 2.17 -7.13 5.91
C ILE A 44 1.89 -8.63 5.94
N LYS A 45 0.74 -9.04 6.51
CA LYS A 45 0.32 -10.44 6.54
C LYS A 45 0.02 -10.96 5.14
N ARG A 46 -0.54 -10.13 4.25
CA ARG A 46 -0.79 -10.51 2.85
C ARG A 46 0.50 -10.57 2.05
N LEU A 47 1.37 -9.58 2.24
CA LEU A 47 2.67 -9.49 1.58
C LEU A 47 3.68 -10.53 2.08
N GLY A 48 3.44 -11.15 3.24
CA GLY A 48 4.37 -12.10 3.83
C GLY A 48 5.67 -11.48 4.33
N ILE A 49 5.66 -10.17 4.65
CA ILE A 49 6.85 -9.43 5.11
C ILE A 49 6.75 -9.10 6.59
N SER A 50 7.91 -8.88 7.22
CA SER A 50 7.96 -8.39 8.60
C SER A 50 7.64 -6.90 8.67
N PHE A 51 7.19 -6.43 9.84
CA PHE A 51 6.95 -5.01 10.07
C PHE A 51 8.23 -4.18 9.90
N ASN A 52 9.39 -4.70 10.32
CA ASN A 52 10.67 -4.02 10.12
C ASN A 52 11.04 -3.91 8.64
N THR A 53 10.82 -4.96 7.86
CA THR A 53 11.03 -4.96 6.41
C THR A 53 10.17 -3.90 5.74
N MET A 54 8.86 -3.90 6.04
CA MET A 54 7.93 -2.89 5.54
C MET A 54 8.38 -1.47 5.92
N LYS A 55 8.75 -1.25 7.18
CA LYS A 55 9.20 0.05 7.66
C LYS A 55 10.47 0.50 6.93
N ARG A 56 11.42 -0.42 6.72
CA ARG A 56 12.66 -0.14 5.99
C ARG A 56 12.37 0.31 4.56
N PHE A 57 11.56 -0.45 3.82
CA PHE A 57 11.19 -0.09 2.44
C PHE A 57 10.44 1.23 2.36
N LEU A 58 9.52 1.47 3.30
CA LEU A 58 8.82 2.76 3.38
C LEU A 58 9.80 3.90 3.64
N THR A 59 10.73 3.76 4.59
CA THR A 59 11.71 4.81 4.89
C THR A 59 12.70 5.02 3.74
N GLU A 60 13.13 3.96 3.05
CA GLU A 60 14.04 4.06 1.91
C GLU A 60 13.40 4.79 0.71
N HIS A 61 12.08 4.67 0.51
CA HIS A 61 11.37 5.23 -0.65
C HIS A 61 10.31 6.29 -0.31
N GLU A 62 10.27 6.78 0.93
CA GLU A 62 9.17 7.62 1.45
C GLU A 62 8.99 8.90 0.63
N ASP A 63 10.09 9.61 0.37
CA ASP A 63 10.10 10.88 -0.36
C ASP A 63 9.70 10.71 -1.82
N GLU A 64 10.18 9.64 -2.47
CA GLU A 64 9.81 9.31 -3.85
C GLU A 64 8.33 8.97 -3.97
N ILE A 65 7.81 8.15 -3.06
CA ILE A 65 6.39 7.75 -3.04
C ILE A 65 5.49 8.95 -2.77
N LYS A 66 5.86 9.84 -1.83
CA LYS A 66 5.11 11.08 -1.56
C LYS A 66 5.11 12.01 -2.77
N ALA A 67 6.24 12.18 -3.43
CA ALA A 67 6.36 12.98 -4.63
C ALA A 67 5.51 12.41 -5.78
N ASN A 68 5.47 11.08 -5.93
CA ASN A 68 4.73 10.41 -6.99
C ASN A 68 3.22 10.40 -6.73
N GLN A 69 2.77 10.14 -5.50
CA GLN A 69 1.34 10.19 -5.14
C GLN A 69 0.74 11.59 -5.29
N LYS A 70 1.49 12.65 -5.00
CA LYS A 70 1.02 14.03 -5.24
C LYS A 70 0.76 14.28 -6.74
N LYS A 71 1.55 13.67 -7.63
CA LYS A 71 1.37 13.76 -9.09
C LYS A 71 0.17 12.94 -9.57
N GLU A 72 0.03 11.70 -9.08
CA GLU A 72 -1.05 10.80 -9.49
C GLU A 72 -2.43 11.24 -8.95
N TRP A 73 -2.50 11.80 -7.72
CA TRP A 73 -3.74 12.40 -7.19
C TRP A 73 -4.19 13.60 -8.03
N ASN A 74 -3.26 14.43 -8.48
CA ASN A 74 -3.55 15.55 -9.39
C ASN A 74 -4.01 15.10 -10.78
N LYS A 75 -3.67 13.87 -11.21
CA LYS A 75 -4.19 13.29 -12.46
C LYS A 75 -5.61 12.73 -12.29
N GLN A 76 -5.94 12.11 -11.16
CA GLN A 76 -7.27 11.54 -10.92
C GLN A 76 -8.31 12.57 -10.45
N GLY A 77 -7.89 13.72 -9.90
CA GLY A 77 -8.78 14.82 -9.50
C GLY A 77 -9.21 15.78 -10.61
N LYS A 78 -8.75 15.58 -11.85
CA LYS A 78 -9.25 16.26 -13.05
C LYS A 78 -10.03 15.26 -13.93
N LYS A 79 -11.22 14.88 -13.49
CA LYS A 79 -12.24 14.35 -14.38
C LYS A 79 -13.63 14.67 -13.85
#